data_AF-A0A1Q4WZB4-F1
#
_entry.id   AF-A0A1Q4WZB4-F1
#
_cell.length_a   1.000
_cell.length_b   1.000
_cell.length_c   1.000
_cell.angle_alpha   90.00
_cell.angle_beta   90.00
_cell.angle_gamma   90.00
#
_symmetry.space_group_name_H-M   'P 1'
#
loop_
_entity.id
_entity.type
_entity.pdbx_description
1 polymer ?
#
loop_
_entity_poly.entity_id
_entity_poly.type
_entity_poly.pdbx_seq_one_letter_code
_entity_poly.pdbx_strand_id
1 'polypeptide(L)'
;MVKESREVLTAVESTPTERVAAAVALAGASPQVGREAVDALTELASKRATRFRAWRALATCGTPHRREVVASALGVVGDEAEPLRARVRAVGLIKDLLQVPPAEVLDFLRRIASDERTPSWRRIDALFRLRNVQGLDGIRAVRDDERTSSTIRWLAARMLVDYRPEDRAKGAAWLRAIAADTAQRPALRCAAAADLARFGAPGRAHSAEIAHGMAVDDALPSTCRVRAAGILSQAAPSRRPEALAILRELCATENPLHRLLAVEAVAAIAPLEATNPLRAMTRDRGLPPVARLRSAEALVANHREQREPAVIAVREVAFDERLPQHVRVRAARNLARWSEVFRDDARRLLCTLLER
;
A
#
# COMPACT_ATOMS: atom_id res chain seq x y z
N MET A 1 -10.42 0.95 25.28
CA MET A 1 -10.87 0.32 24.01
C MET A 1 -12.24 0.79 23.52
N VAL A 2 -13.38 0.51 24.20
CA VAL A 2 -14.72 0.92 23.72
C VAL A 2 -14.87 2.45 23.62
N LYS A 3 -14.50 3.18 24.69
CA LYS A 3 -14.55 4.65 24.74
C LYS A 3 -13.72 5.30 23.63
N GLU A 4 -12.49 4.83 23.44
CA GLU A 4 -11.57 5.32 22.40
C GLU A 4 -12.12 5.05 20.99
N SER A 5 -12.72 3.89 20.75
CA SER A 5 -13.29 3.56 19.44
C SER A 5 -14.51 4.42 19.12
N ARG A 6 -15.37 4.73 20.12
CA ARG A 6 -16.46 5.70 19.96
C ARG A 6 -15.95 7.10 19.63
N GLU A 7 -14.88 7.54 20.29
CA GLU A 7 -14.26 8.83 19.97
C GLU A 7 -13.75 8.87 18.53
N VAL A 8 -13.06 7.81 18.07
CA VAL A 8 -12.55 7.73 16.69
C VAL A 8 -13.67 7.77 15.65
N LEU A 9 -14.85 7.19 15.93
CA LEU A 9 -15.99 7.21 15.01
C LEU A 9 -16.49 8.62 14.70
N THR A 10 -16.51 9.50 15.70
CA THR A 10 -17.09 10.85 15.60
C THR A 10 -16.05 11.93 15.37
N ALA A 11 -14.78 11.68 15.69
CA ALA A 11 -13.69 12.63 15.54
C ALA A 11 -13.50 13.13 14.09
N VAL A 12 -13.31 14.45 13.94
CA VAL A 12 -13.12 15.13 12.65
C VAL A 12 -11.77 14.79 12.01
N GLU A 13 -10.75 14.52 12.82
CA GLU A 13 -9.43 14.11 12.37
C GLU A 13 -9.39 12.64 11.91
N SER A 14 -10.42 11.85 12.20
CA SER A 14 -10.52 10.46 11.76
C SER A 14 -10.92 10.38 10.29
N THR A 15 -10.09 9.69 9.52
CA THR A 15 -10.41 9.35 8.13
C THR A 15 -11.53 8.32 8.08
N PRO A 16 -12.25 8.21 6.94
CA PRO A 16 -13.27 7.19 6.77
C PRO A 16 -12.75 5.76 6.97
N THR A 17 -11.46 5.51 6.69
CA THR A 17 -10.80 4.22 6.96
C THR A 17 -10.71 3.92 8.45
N GLU A 18 -10.32 4.90 9.25
CA GLU A 18 -10.17 4.74 10.70
C GLU A 18 -11.50 4.60 11.39
N ARG A 19 -12.54 5.29 10.91
CA ARG A 19 -13.91 5.09 11.39
C ARG A 19 -14.40 3.66 11.15
N VAL A 20 -14.12 3.06 9.99
CA VAL A 20 -14.43 1.64 9.77
C VAL A 20 -13.64 0.75 10.74
N ALA A 21 -12.35 1.01 10.96
CA ALA A 21 -11.55 0.22 11.91
C ALA A 21 -12.05 0.34 13.36
N ALA A 22 -12.48 1.53 13.76
CA ALA A 22 -13.08 1.77 15.07
C ALA A 22 -14.43 1.07 15.23
N ALA A 23 -15.28 1.06 14.20
CA ALA A 23 -16.52 0.29 14.20
C ALA A 23 -16.27 -1.21 14.33
N VAL A 24 -15.23 -1.73 13.64
CA VAL A 24 -14.80 -3.14 13.77
C VAL A 24 -14.32 -3.44 15.20
N ALA A 25 -13.52 -2.55 15.79
CA ALA A 25 -13.05 -2.70 17.17
C ALA A 25 -14.21 -2.70 18.17
N LEU A 26 -15.25 -1.88 17.94
CA LEU A 26 -16.49 -1.89 18.75
C LEU A 26 -17.26 -3.19 18.61
N ALA A 27 -17.41 -3.70 17.39
CA ALA A 27 -18.10 -4.98 17.13
C ALA A 27 -17.39 -6.16 17.84
N GLY A 28 -16.07 -6.12 17.95
CA GLY A 28 -15.28 -7.15 18.64
C GLY A 28 -15.19 -7.00 20.17
N ALA A 29 -15.60 -5.86 20.74
CA ALA A 29 -15.39 -5.57 22.16
C ALA A 29 -16.45 -6.18 23.10
N SER A 30 -17.71 -6.23 22.69
CA SER A 30 -18.79 -6.90 23.44
C SER A 30 -20.03 -7.12 22.56
N PRO A 31 -20.74 -8.27 22.71
CA PRO A 31 -22.00 -8.52 22.02
C PRO A 31 -23.07 -7.43 22.25
N GLN A 32 -23.04 -6.75 23.41
CA GLN A 32 -24.00 -5.71 23.78
C GLN A 32 -23.84 -4.42 22.98
N VAL A 33 -22.65 -4.18 22.41
CA VAL A 33 -22.33 -3.00 21.57
C VAL A 33 -22.51 -3.32 20.08
N GLY A 34 -22.93 -4.55 19.75
CA GLY A 34 -23.04 -5.03 18.37
C GLY A 34 -23.98 -4.22 17.49
N ARG A 35 -25.12 -3.75 18.02
CA ARG A 35 -26.09 -2.95 17.26
C ARG A 35 -25.52 -1.59 16.86
N GLU A 36 -24.88 -0.89 17.80
CA GLU A 36 -24.22 0.41 17.54
C GLU A 36 -23.15 0.29 16.45
N ALA A 37 -22.34 -0.77 16.51
CA ALA A 37 -21.31 -1.02 15.51
C ALA A 37 -21.91 -1.33 14.12
N VAL A 38 -22.98 -2.13 14.06
CA VAL A 38 -23.67 -2.47 12.80
C VAL A 38 -24.33 -1.23 12.19
N ASP A 39 -24.98 -0.38 12.98
CA ASP A 39 -25.62 0.84 12.50
C ASP A 39 -24.57 1.80 11.90
N ALA A 40 -23.46 2.01 12.61
CA ALA A 40 -22.34 2.83 12.12
C ALA A 40 -21.72 2.27 10.83
N LEU A 41 -21.53 0.94 10.76
CA LEU A 41 -21.03 0.30 9.55
C LEU A 41 -22.02 0.38 8.38
N THR A 42 -23.32 0.31 8.65
CA THR A 42 -24.37 0.44 7.61
C THR A 42 -24.39 1.85 7.04
N GLU A 43 -24.30 2.88 7.88
CA GLU A 43 -24.16 4.26 7.43
C GLU A 43 -22.88 4.44 6.59
N LEU A 44 -21.74 3.92 7.05
CA LEU A 44 -20.48 3.95 6.30
C LEU A 44 -20.57 3.15 4.99
N ALA A 45 -21.37 2.09 4.93
CA ALA A 45 -21.57 1.28 3.74
C ALA A 45 -22.34 2.03 2.64
N SER A 46 -23.24 2.96 3.00
CA SER A 46 -23.98 3.79 2.06
C SER A 46 -23.08 4.76 1.25
N LYS A 47 -21.91 5.12 1.81
CA LYS A 47 -20.98 6.09 1.20
C LYS A 47 -20.02 5.37 0.25
N ARG A 48 -19.96 5.82 -1.02
CA ARG A 48 -19.10 5.23 -2.08
C ARG A 48 -17.63 5.04 -1.66
N ALA A 49 -17.07 5.96 -0.87
CA ALA A 49 -15.67 5.94 -0.45
C ALA A 49 -15.35 4.80 0.55
N THR A 50 -16.31 4.42 1.39
CA THR A 50 -16.14 3.43 2.48
C THR A 50 -16.88 2.13 2.25
N ARG A 51 -17.85 2.10 1.33
CA ARG A 51 -18.74 0.98 0.99
C ARG A 51 -18.11 -0.40 1.18
N PHE A 52 -17.07 -0.71 0.40
CA PHE A 52 -16.46 -2.05 0.41
C PHE A 52 -15.75 -2.42 1.71
N ARG A 53 -15.17 -1.44 2.42
CA ARG A 53 -14.51 -1.70 3.71
C ARG A 53 -15.56 -1.94 4.80
N ALA A 54 -16.61 -1.11 4.81
CA ALA A 54 -17.73 -1.27 5.73
C ALA A 54 -18.48 -2.59 5.48
N TRP A 55 -18.72 -2.96 4.22
CA TRP A 55 -19.28 -4.27 3.85
C TRP A 55 -18.43 -5.45 4.33
N ARG A 56 -17.11 -5.39 4.17
CA ARG A 56 -16.23 -6.45 4.69
C ARG A 56 -16.37 -6.60 6.21
N ALA A 57 -16.47 -5.49 6.93
CA ALA A 57 -16.71 -5.50 8.38
C ALA A 57 -18.10 -6.07 8.73
N LEU A 58 -19.17 -5.59 8.07
CA LEU A 58 -20.54 -6.09 8.29
C LEU A 58 -20.65 -7.61 8.07
N ALA A 59 -19.97 -8.16 7.08
CA ALA A 59 -19.99 -9.58 6.79
C ALA A 59 -19.36 -10.46 7.92
N THR A 60 -18.62 -9.85 8.85
CA THR A 60 -18.10 -10.50 10.07
C THR A 60 -19.07 -10.43 11.25
N CYS A 61 -20.07 -9.54 11.21
CA CYS A 61 -21.05 -9.34 12.28
C CYS A 61 -22.15 -10.43 12.33
N GLY A 62 -22.17 -11.37 11.38
CA GLY A 62 -23.09 -12.51 11.40
C GLY A 62 -23.54 -12.95 10.00
N THR A 63 -24.21 -14.10 9.95
CA THR A 63 -24.72 -14.70 8.70
C THR A 63 -25.73 -13.82 7.97
N PRO A 64 -26.70 -13.14 8.62
CA PRO A 64 -27.65 -12.27 7.93
C PRO A 64 -26.95 -11.13 7.18
N HIS A 65 -26.07 -10.38 7.85
CA HIS A 65 -25.31 -9.29 7.23
C HIS A 65 -24.38 -9.77 6.13
N ARG A 66 -23.79 -10.97 6.26
CA ARG A 66 -23.00 -11.57 5.18
C ARG A 66 -23.83 -11.80 3.93
N ARG A 67 -25.06 -12.30 4.06
CA ARG A 67 -25.98 -12.52 2.92
C ARG A 67 -26.36 -11.19 2.25
N GLU A 68 -26.71 -10.18 3.04
CA GLU A 68 -27.04 -8.83 2.55
C GLU A 68 -25.87 -8.18 1.80
N VAL A 69 -24.66 -8.29 2.35
CA VAL A 69 -23.42 -7.80 1.73
C VAL A 69 -23.15 -8.51 0.40
N VAL A 70 -23.31 -9.82 0.34
CA VAL A 70 -23.12 -10.59 -0.91
C VAL A 70 -24.15 -10.17 -1.96
N ALA A 71 -25.43 -10.04 -1.59
CA ALA A 71 -26.47 -9.59 -2.51
C ALA A 71 -26.18 -8.17 -3.04
N SER A 72 -25.78 -7.25 -2.16
CA SER A 72 -25.42 -5.88 -2.54
C SER A 72 -24.19 -5.84 -3.45
N ALA A 73 -23.18 -6.66 -3.17
CA ALA A 73 -21.99 -6.76 -4.01
C ALA A 73 -22.31 -7.35 -5.39
N LEU A 74 -23.20 -8.35 -5.47
CA LEU A 74 -23.67 -8.90 -6.74
C LEU A 74 -24.43 -7.86 -7.56
N GLY A 75 -25.28 -7.05 -6.92
CA GLY A 75 -25.92 -5.90 -7.57
C GLY A 75 -24.90 -4.95 -8.21
N VAL A 76 -23.82 -4.62 -7.50
CA VAL A 76 -22.73 -3.80 -8.06
C VAL A 76 -22.00 -4.49 -9.21
N VAL A 77 -21.80 -5.81 -9.17
CA VAL A 77 -21.18 -6.54 -10.30
C VAL A 77 -22.06 -6.48 -11.55
N GLY A 78 -23.37 -6.62 -11.40
CA GLY A 78 -24.35 -6.59 -12.49
C GLY A 78 -24.61 -5.21 -13.07
N ASP A 79 -24.48 -4.14 -12.28
CA ASP A 79 -24.77 -2.77 -12.69
C ASP A 79 -23.72 -2.21 -13.68
N GLU A 80 -24.14 -1.92 -14.91
CA GLU A 80 -23.27 -1.32 -15.94
C GLU A 80 -23.00 0.17 -15.73
N ALA A 81 -23.84 0.87 -14.95
CA ALA A 81 -23.60 2.25 -14.55
C ALA A 81 -22.49 2.37 -13.49
N GLU A 82 -22.19 1.29 -12.76
CA GLU A 82 -21.08 1.27 -11.80
C GLU A 82 -19.72 1.26 -12.53
N PRO A 83 -18.77 2.11 -12.12
CA PRO A 83 -17.44 2.12 -12.71
C PRO A 83 -16.77 0.74 -12.60
N LEU A 84 -16.06 0.31 -13.65
CA LEU A 84 -15.39 -1.01 -13.70
C LEU A 84 -14.54 -1.30 -12.44
N ARG A 85 -13.89 -0.27 -11.87
CA ARG A 85 -13.12 -0.39 -10.62
C ARG A 85 -13.96 -0.85 -9.41
N ALA A 86 -15.21 -0.40 -9.32
CA ALA A 86 -16.14 -0.75 -8.25
C ALA A 86 -16.64 -2.18 -8.44
N ARG A 87 -17.01 -2.55 -9.67
CA ARG A 87 -17.41 -3.90 -10.06
C ARG A 87 -16.31 -4.93 -9.73
N VAL A 88 -15.05 -4.64 -10.08
CA VAL A 88 -13.90 -5.52 -9.73
C VAL A 88 -13.67 -5.60 -8.21
N ARG A 89 -13.85 -4.51 -7.45
CA ARG A 89 -13.78 -4.55 -5.98
C ARG A 89 -14.89 -5.42 -5.38
N ALA A 90 -16.09 -5.36 -5.94
CA ALA A 90 -17.21 -6.20 -5.52
C ALA A 90 -16.91 -7.69 -5.75
N VAL A 91 -16.33 -8.05 -6.90
CA VAL A 91 -15.84 -9.42 -7.16
C VAL A 91 -14.83 -9.87 -6.10
N GLY A 92 -13.88 -9.00 -5.74
CA GLY A 92 -12.91 -9.30 -4.68
C GLY A 92 -13.59 -9.62 -3.35
N LEU A 93 -14.56 -8.79 -2.95
CA LEU A 93 -15.33 -9.02 -1.73
C LEU A 93 -16.11 -10.33 -1.77
N ILE A 94 -16.81 -10.62 -2.87
CA ILE A 94 -17.60 -11.87 -3.00
C ILE A 94 -16.69 -13.09 -2.88
N LYS A 95 -15.51 -13.07 -3.51
CA LYS A 95 -14.54 -14.16 -3.41
C LYS A 95 -13.96 -14.35 -2.00
N ASP A 96 -13.84 -13.27 -1.23
CA ASP A 96 -13.39 -13.35 0.17
C ASP A 96 -14.48 -13.95 1.07
N LEU A 97 -15.76 -13.77 0.71
CA LEU A 97 -16.90 -14.19 1.52
C LEU A 97 -17.47 -15.56 1.14
N LEU A 98 -17.28 -15.99 -0.11
CA LEU A 98 -17.81 -17.23 -0.66
C LEU A 98 -16.67 -18.14 -1.13
N GLN A 99 -16.76 -19.43 -0.80
CA GLN A 99 -15.82 -20.44 -1.30
C GLN A 99 -15.95 -20.64 -2.82
N VAL A 100 -17.18 -20.61 -3.33
CA VAL A 100 -17.50 -20.76 -4.75
C VAL A 100 -18.13 -19.46 -5.26
N PRO A 101 -17.50 -18.76 -6.23
CA PRO A 101 -18.07 -17.56 -6.82
C PRO A 101 -19.35 -17.87 -7.63
N PRO A 102 -20.39 -17.03 -7.57
CA PRO A 102 -21.58 -17.15 -8.41
C PRO A 102 -21.27 -17.05 -9.91
N ALA A 103 -22.12 -17.61 -10.76
CA ALA A 103 -21.94 -17.65 -12.21
C ALA A 103 -21.78 -16.25 -12.82
N GLU A 104 -22.55 -15.27 -12.33
CA GLU A 104 -22.52 -13.88 -12.76
C GLU A 104 -21.15 -13.23 -12.56
N VAL A 105 -20.47 -13.59 -11.46
CA VAL A 105 -19.10 -13.14 -11.16
C VAL A 105 -18.11 -13.79 -12.13
N LEU A 106 -18.27 -15.08 -12.42
CA LEU A 106 -17.41 -15.79 -13.37
C LEU A 106 -17.58 -15.24 -14.79
N ASP A 107 -18.80 -14.98 -15.24
CA ASP A 107 -19.10 -14.42 -16.56
C ASP A 107 -18.58 -13.00 -16.71
N PHE A 108 -18.72 -12.18 -15.68
CA PHE A 108 -18.09 -10.87 -15.65
C PHE A 108 -16.57 -10.94 -15.77
N LEU A 109 -15.91 -11.85 -15.03
CA LEU A 109 -14.46 -12.03 -15.13
C LEU A 109 -14.02 -12.57 -16.50
N ARG A 110 -14.79 -13.48 -17.11
CA ARG A 110 -14.53 -13.99 -18.46
C ARG A 110 -14.58 -12.87 -19.50
N ARG A 111 -15.59 -11.99 -19.43
CA ARG A 111 -15.70 -10.80 -20.28
C ARG A 111 -14.49 -9.88 -20.13
N ILE A 112 -14.05 -9.61 -18.89
CA ILE A 112 -12.84 -8.81 -18.65
C ILE A 112 -11.59 -9.48 -19.26
N ALA A 113 -11.45 -10.79 -19.11
CA ALA A 113 -10.27 -11.51 -19.61
C ALA A 113 -10.21 -11.52 -21.16
N SER A 114 -11.35 -11.63 -21.85
CA SER A 114 -11.42 -11.68 -23.31
C SER A 114 -11.45 -10.30 -23.98
N ASP A 115 -11.90 -9.25 -23.31
CA ASP A 115 -11.99 -7.91 -23.89
C ASP A 115 -10.63 -7.26 -24.11
N GLU A 116 -10.27 -7.02 -25.38
CA GLU A 116 -9.01 -6.39 -25.77
C GLU A 116 -8.91 -4.91 -25.43
N ARG A 117 -10.05 -4.23 -25.23
CA ARG A 117 -10.09 -2.83 -24.79
C ARG A 117 -9.75 -2.70 -23.31
N THR A 118 -9.88 -3.80 -22.55
CA THR A 118 -9.50 -3.84 -21.15
C THR A 118 -7.97 -3.84 -21.02
N PRO A 119 -7.38 -2.98 -20.17
CA PRO A 119 -5.93 -2.95 -19.95
C PRO A 119 -5.36 -4.34 -19.59
N SER A 120 -4.24 -4.74 -20.19
CA SER A 120 -3.66 -6.08 -20.05
C SER A 120 -3.48 -6.54 -18.60
N TRP A 121 -3.12 -5.63 -17.68
CA TRP A 121 -2.97 -5.94 -16.25
C TRP A 121 -4.29 -6.35 -15.58
N ARG A 122 -5.44 -5.85 -16.06
CA ARG A 122 -6.77 -6.28 -15.59
C ARG A 122 -7.18 -7.61 -16.20
N ARG A 123 -6.87 -7.81 -17.48
CA ARG A 123 -7.13 -9.09 -18.16
C ARG A 123 -6.42 -10.24 -17.42
N ILE A 124 -5.15 -10.05 -17.09
CA ILE A 124 -4.38 -11.06 -16.35
C ILE A 124 -4.85 -11.24 -14.89
N ASP A 125 -5.26 -10.16 -14.20
CA ASP A 125 -5.89 -10.27 -12.87
C ASP A 125 -7.19 -11.07 -12.94
N ALA A 126 -8.01 -10.87 -13.99
CA ALA A 126 -9.23 -11.65 -14.20
C ALA A 126 -8.94 -13.13 -14.45
N LEU A 127 -7.95 -13.45 -15.30
CA LEU A 127 -7.47 -14.83 -15.50
C LEU A 127 -7.02 -15.46 -14.18
N PHE A 128 -6.25 -14.74 -13.37
CA PHE A 128 -5.82 -15.22 -12.05
C PHE A 128 -6.98 -15.42 -11.06
N ARG A 129 -8.03 -14.61 -11.16
CA ARG A 129 -9.24 -14.81 -10.37
C ARG A 129 -10.04 -16.02 -10.84
N LEU A 130 -9.97 -16.39 -12.11
CA LEU A 130 -10.63 -17.57 -12.70
C LEU A 130 -9.85 -18.88 -12.51
N ARG A 131 -8.65 -18.83 -11.91
CA ARG A 131 -7.73 -19.99 -11.82
C ARG A 131 -8.31 -21.28 -11.24
N ASN A 132 -9.26 -21.20 -10.31
CA ASN A 132 -9.87 -22.38 -9.70
C ASN A 132 -10.90 -23.07 -10.63
N VAL A 133 -11.36 -22.35 -11.65
CA VAL A 133 -12.38 -22.82 -12.61
C VAL A 133 -11.76 -23.10 -13.98
N GLN A 134 -10.82 -22.27 -14.44
CA GLN A 134 -10.23 -22.35 -15.78
C GLN A 134 -8.74 -22.75 -15.77
N GLY A 135 -8.16 -22.98 -14.60
CA GLY A 135 -6.73 -23.23 -14.47
C GLY A 135 -5.87 -22.00 -14.74
N LEU A 136 -4.58 -22.22 -14.94
CA LEU A 136 -3.56 -21.16 -15.04
C LEU A 136 -2.97 -21.01 -16.45
N ASP A 137 -3.45 -21.78 -17.42
CA ASP A 137 -2.84 -21.85 -18.75
C ASP A 137 -2.92 -20.53 -19.50
N GLY A 138 -3.99 -19.75 -19.33
CA GLY A 138 -4.06 -18.38 -19.85
C GLY A 138 -2.97 -17.46 -19.29
N ILE A 139 -2.59 -17.62 -18.03
CA ILE A 139 -1.51 -16.83 -17.41
C ILE A 139 -0.14 -17.31 -17.89
N ARG A 140 0.02 -18.64 -18.06
CA ARG A 140 1.24 -19.22 -18.63
C ARG A 140 1.46 -18.77 -20.07
N ALA A 141 0.41 -18.74 -20.89
CA ALA A 141 0.46 -18.21 -22.25
C ALA A 141 0.90 -16.74 -22.26
N VAL A 142 0.37 -15.91 -21.36
CA VAL A 142 0.78 -14.50 -21.23
C VAL A 142 2.23 -14.36 -20.76
N ARG A 143 2.73 -15.23 -19.86
CA ARG A 143 4.14 -15.23 -19.44
C ARG A 143 5.07 -15.59 -20.60
N ASP A 144 4.67 -16.58 -21.39
CA ASP A 144 5.50 -17.21 -22.41
C ASP A 144 5.42 -16.49 -23.77
N ASP A 145 4.44 -15.61 -23.98
CA ASP A 145 4.32 -14.79 -25.19
C ASP A 145 5.33 -13.62 -25.23
N GLU A 146 6.28 -13.67 -26.16
CA GLU A 146 7.30 -12.64 -26.35
C GLU A 146 6.76 -11.32 -26.89
N ARG A 147 5.59 -11.32 -27.52
CA ARG A 147 4.93 -10.08 -27.98
C ARG A 147 4.32 -9.30 -26.82
N THR A 148 4.09 -9.97 -25.69
CA THR A 148 3.57 -9.33 -24.49
C THR A 148 4.66 -8.49 -23.82
N SER A 149 4.32 -7.26 -23.43
CA SER A 149 5.26 -6.37 -22.75
C SER A 149 5.90 -6.98 -21.49
N SER A 150 7.16 -6.65 -21.20
CA SER A 150 7.92 -7.16 -20.06
C SER A 150 7.19 -6.96 -18.72
N THR A 151 6.49 -5.84 -18.54
CA THR A 151 5.68 -5.57 -17.33
C THR A 151 4.56 -6.58 -17.13
N ILE A 152 3.86 -6.97 -18.20
CA ILE A 152 2.75 -7.91 -18.09
C ILE A 152 3.27 -9.34 -17.89
N ARG A 153 4.36 -9.72 -18.58
CA ARG A 153 5.05 -10.99 -18.35
C ARG A 153 5.61 -11.11 -16.93
N TRP A 154 6.15 -10.01 -16.37
CA TRP A 154 6.58 -9.90 -14.97
C TRP A 154 5.40 -10.17 -14.01
N LEU A 155 4.25 -9.52 -14.23
CA LEU A 155 3.04 -9.77 -13.43
C LEU A 155 2.60 -11.24 -13.50
N ALA A 156 2.62 -11.84 -14.69
CA ALA A 156 2.28 -13.24 -14.91
C ALA A 156 3.18 -14.19 -14.11
N ALA A 157 4.51 -14.01 -14.22
CA ALA A 157 5.49 -14.80 -13.49
C ALA A 157 5.28 -14.70 -11.96
N ARG A 158 5.02 -13.47 -11.47
CA ARG A 158 4.75 -13.23 -10.04
C ARG A 158 3.48 -13.92 -9.55
N MET A 159 2.45 -14.01 -10.38
CA MET A 159 1.21 -14.71 -10.04
C MET A 159 1.39 -16.23 -9.99
N LEU A 160 2.38 -16.78 -10.68
CA LEU A 160 2.59 -18.23 -10.80
C LEU A 160 3.61 -18.83 -9.81
N VAL A 161 4.24 -18.00 -8.96
CA VAL A 161 5.36 -18.40 -8.09
C VAL A 161 5.03 -19.54 -7.10
N ASP A 162 3.78 -19.58 -6.62
CA ASP A 162 3.31 -20.52 -5.59
C ASP A 162 2.68 -21.79 -6.18
N TYR A 163 2.77 -21.99 -7.50
CA TYR A 163 2.14 -23.13 -8.19
C TYR A 163 3.19 -24.18 -8.59
N ARG A 164 3.34 -24.48 -9.89
CA ARG A 164 4.18 -25.59 -10.33
C ARG A 164 5.68 -25.27 -10.21
N PRO A 165 6.55 -26.27 -9.96
CA PRO A 165 8.00 -26.08 -10.00
C PRO A 165 8.50 -25.47 -11.32
N GLU A 166 7.91 -25.88 -12.46
CA GLU A 166 8.25 -25.35 -13.78
C GLU A 166 7.86 -23.87 -13.91
N ASP A 167 6.73 -23.49 -13.31
CA ASP A 167 6.29 -22.10 -13.28
C ASP A 167 7.27 -21.22 -12.49
N ARG A 168 7.79 -21.75 -11.38
CA ARG A 168 8.83 -21.11 -10.58
C ARG A 168 10.13 -20.98 -11.36
N ALA A 169 10.61 -22.06 -11.99
CA ALA A 169 11.85 -22.04 -12.75
C ALA A 169 11.80 -21.03 -13.92
N LYS A 170 10.75 -21.08 -14.74
CA LYS A 170 10.55 -20.13 -15.85
C LYS A 170 10.37 -18.69 -15.36
N GLY A 171 9.61 -18.50 -14.28
CA GLY A 171 9.43 -17.19 -13.66
C GLY A 171 10.76 -16.61 -13.18
N ALA A 172 11.58 -17.38 -12.47
CA ALA A 172 12.89 -16.95 -11.99
C ALA A 172 13.83 -16.57 -13.14
N ALA A 173 13.90 -17.39 -14.19
CA ALA A 173 14.73 -17.12 -15.36
C ALA A 173 14.33 -15.80 -16.04
N TRP A 174 13.02 -15.58 -16.22
CA TRP A 174 12.51 -14.35 -16.82
C TRP A 174 12.72 -13.11 -15.96
N LEU A 175 12.47 -13.20 -14.65
CA LEU A 175 12.71 -12.10 -13.72
C LEU A 175 14.19 -11.71 -13.66
N ARG A 176 15.09 -12.71 -13.71
CA ARG A 176 16.53 -12.48 -13.82
C ARG A 176 16.88 -11.72 -15.10
N ALA A 177 16.32 -12.12 -16.25
CA ALA A 177 16.55 -11.45 -17.51
C ALA A 177 16.09 -9.97 -17.48
N ILE A 178 14.88 -9.70 -16.97
CA ILE A 178 14.39 -8.32 -16.82
C ILE A 178 15.29 -7.50 -15.88
N ALA A 179 15.70 -8.07 -14.75
CA ALA A 179 16.46 -7.35 -13.74
C ALA A 179 17.89 -7.00 -14.23
N ALA A 180 18.49 -7.89 -15.04
CA ALA A 180 19.82 -7.69 -15.61
C ALA A 180 19.84 -6.81 -16.87
N ASP A 181 18.73 -6.70 -17.61
CA ASP A 181 18.66 -5.92 -18.85
C ASP A 181 18.72 -4.41 -18.58
N THR A 182 19.85 -3.78 -18.95
CA THR A 182 20.10 -2.34 -18.77
C THR A 182 19.26 -1.46 -19.67
N ALA A 183 18.67 -1.99 -20.74
CA ALA A 183 17.73 -1.26 -21.59
C ALA A 183 16.35 -1.11 -20.91
N GLN A 184 16.04 -1.92 -19.89
CA GLN A 184 14.82 -1.77 -19.12
C GLN A 184 14.87 -0.56 -18.18
N ARG A 185 13.69 0.00 -17.92
CA ARG A 185 13.52 1.07 -16.93
C ARG A 185 14.05 0.61 -15.57
N PRO A 186 14.90 1.40 -14.87
CA PRO A 186 15.45 1.02 -13.56
C PRO A 186 14.41 0.59 -12.53
N ALA A 187 13.23 1.23 -12.53
CA ALA A 187 12.14 0.87 -11.63
C ALA A 187 11.58 -0.55 -11.88
N LEU A 188 11.52 -1.00 -13.14
CA LEU A 188 11.10 -2.36 -13.50
C LEU A 188 12.19 -3.37 -13.12
N ARG A 189 13.46 -3.03 -13.36
CA ARG A 189 14.61 -3.85 -12.93
C ARG A 189 14.60 -4.09 -11.41
N CYS A 190 14.41 -3.04 -10.60
CA CYS A 190 14.26 -3.18 -9.14
C CYS A 190 13.05 -4.02 -8.76
N ALA A 191 11.92 -3.87 -9.45
CA ALA A 191 10.73 -4.67 -9.17
C ALA A 191 10.95 -6.16 -9.47
N ALA A 192 11.59 -6.48 -10.59
CA ALA A 192 11.95 -7.84 -10.96
C ALA A 192 12.98 -8.45 -9.99
N ALA A 193 14.01 -7.70 -9.60
CA ALA A 193 14.99 -8.13 -8.60
C ALA A 193 14.33 -8.42 -7.25
N ALA A 194 13.41 -7.56 -6.79
CA ALA A 194 12.69 -7.78 -5.54
C ALA A 194 11.83 -9.05 -5.58
N ASP A 195 11.08 -9.27 -6.67
CA ASP A 195 10.25 -10.48 -6.80
C ASP A 195 11.08 -11.74 -6.99
N LEU A 196 12.26 -11.66 -7.62
CA LEU A 196 13.17 -12.79 -7.80
C LEU A 196 13.58 -13.42 -6.45
N ALA A 197 13.68 -12.63 -5.38
CA ALA A 197 13.96 -13.13 -4.03
C ALA A 197 12.92 -14.14 -3.51
N ARG A 198 11.71 -14.16 -4.09
CA ARG A 198 10.64 -15.11 -3.74
C ARG A 198 10.82 -16.50 -4.37
N PHE A 199 11.74 -16.65 -5.32
CA PHE A 199 11.95 -17.89 -6.08
C PHE A 199 12.99 -18.82 -5.43
N GLY A 200 12.99 -18.87 -4.09
CA GLY A 200 13.89 -19.74 -3.31
C GLY A 200 15.32 -19.19 -3.19
N ALA A 201 16.24 -20.04 -2.71
CA ALA A 201 17.63 -19.64 -2.45
C ALA A 201 18.39 -19.14 -3.71
N PRO A 202 18.27 -19.78 -4.89
CA PRO A 202 18.92 -19.26 -6.11
C PRO A 202 18.36 -17.89 -6.52
N GLY A 203 17.05 -17.69 -6.38
CA GLY A 203 16.42 -16.39 -6.63
C GLY A 203 16.93 -15.29 -5.69
N ARG A 204 17.09 -15.61 -4.39
CA ARG A 204 17.68 -14.65 -3.43
C ARG A 204 19.13 -14.29 -3.75
N ALA A 205 19.95 -15.26 -4.16
CA ALA A 205 21.34 -15.01 -4.54
C ALA A 205 21.42 -14.03 -5.73
N HIS A 206 20.71 -14.33 -6.83
CA HIS A 206 20.68 -13.43 -7.99
C HIS A 206 20.03 -12.09 -7.71
N SER A 207 18.98 -12.06 -6.89
CA SER A 207 18.37 -10.81 -6.42
C SER A 207 19.39 -9.94 -5.71
N ALA A 208 20.17 -10.51 -4.79
CA ALA A 208 21.20 -9.78 -4.05
C ALA A 208 22.34 -9.29 -4.95
N GLU A 209 22.80 -10.09 -5.92
CA GLU A 209 23.82 -9.70 -6.90
C GLU A 209 23.38 -8.49 -7.73
N ILE A 210 22.18 -8.58 -8.34
CA ILE A 210 21.64 -7.51 -9.18
C ILE A 210 21.33 -6.27 -8.35
N ALA A 211 20.74 -6.44 -7.16
CA ALA A 211 20.43 -5.34 -6.26
C ALA A 211 21.69 -4.62 -5.79
N HIS A 212 22.78 -5.35 -5.51
CA HIS A 212 24.06 -4.73 -5.21
C HIS A 212 24.59 -3.90 -6.38
N GLY A 213 24.65 -4.48 -7.59
CA GLY A 213 25.12 -3.76 -8.78
C GLY A 213 24.32 -2.48 -9.05
N MET A 214 22.99 -2.54 -8.90
CA MET A 214 22.13 -1.36 -9.04
C MET A 214 22.27 -0.33 -7.90
N ALA A 215 22.66 -0.76 -6.70
CA ALA A 215 22.81 0.15 -5.57
C ALA A 215 24.07 1.02 -5.69
N VAL A 216 25.15 0.46 -6.25
CA VAL A 216 26.45 1.13 -6.44
C VAL A 216 26.59 1.84 -7.79
N ASP A 217 25.66 1.65 -8.72
CA ASP A 217 25.67 2.31 -10.04
C ASP A 217 25.27 3.79 -9.93
N ASP A 218 26.26 4.68 -10.00
CA ASP A 218 26.08 6.14 -9.92
C ASP A 218 25.30 6.73 -11.11
N ALA A 219 25.18 6.00 -12.24
CA ALA A 219 24.36 6.45 -13.36
C ALA A 219 22.85 6.27 -13.10
N LEU A 220 22.47 5.47 -12.09
CA LEU A 220 21.08 5.27 -11.73
C LEU A 220 20.55 6.38 -10.82
N PRO A 221 19.26 6.74 -10.94
CA PRO A 221 18.61 7.67 -10.01
C PRO A 221 18.75 7.19 -8.57
N SER A 222 19.03 8.11 -7.63
CA SER A 222 19.23 7.77 -6.22
C SER A 222 18.05 7.03 -5.60
N THR A 223 16.81 7.28 -6.05
CA THR A 223 15.62 6.52 -5.61
C THR A 223 15.68 5.04 -6.00
N CYS A 224 16.26 4.71 -7.16
CA CYS A 224 16.45 3.33 -7.59
C CYS A 224 17.58 2.67 -6.79
N ARG A 225 18.67 3.40 -6.52
CA ARG A 225 19.80 2.93 -5.70
C ARG A 225 19.38 2.63 -4.26
N VAL A 226 18.60 3.53 -3.63
CA VAL A 226 18.00 3.32 -2.29
C VAL A 226 17.14 2.06 -2.29
N ARG A 227 16.26 1.91 -3.28
CA ARG A 227 15.40 0.73 -3.40
C ARG A 227 16.22 -0.55 -3.58
N ALA A 228 17.28 -0.50 -4.39
CA ALA A 228 18.17 -1.63 -4.62
C ALA A 228 18.92 -2.05 -3.35
N ALA A 229 19.47 -1.09 -2.58
CA ALA A 229 20.07 -1.39 -1.27
C ALA A 229 19.06 -2.01 -0.28
N GLY A 230 17.81 -1.53 -0.30
CA GLY A 230 16.71 -2.14 0.46
C GLY A 230 16.42 -3.60 0.04
N ILE A 231 16.46 -3.90 -1.25
CA ILE A 231 16.29 -5.28 -1.77
C ILE A 231 17.48 -6.15 -1.34
N LEU A 232 18.71 -5.65 -1.44
CA LEU A 232 19.93 -6.36 -1.01
C LEU A 232 19.83 -6.80 0.46
N SER A 233 19.40 -5.89 1.34
CA SER A 233 19.28 -6.17 2.79
C SER A 233 18.23 -7.24 3.12
N GLN A 234 17.20 -7.38 2.28
CA GLN A 234 16.13 -8.36 2.41
C GLN A 234 16.52 -9.71 1.79
N ALA A 235 17.10 -9.70 0.58
CA ALA A 235 17.47 -10.90 -0.15
C ALA A 235 18.68 -11.62 0.47
N ALA A 236 19.64 -10.85 1.01
CA ALA A 236 20.83 -11.36 1.69
C ALA A 236 21.03 -10.68 3.05
N PRO A 237 20.41 -11.18 4.13
CA PRO A 237 20.52 -10.60 5.47
C PRO A 237 21.97 -10.47 5.97
N SER A 238 22.88 -11.36 5.57
CA SER A 238 24.32 -11.27 5.88
C SER A 238 25.01 -10.05 5.24
N ARG A 239 24.43 -9.47 4.18
CA ARG A 239 24.91 -8.27 3.49
C ARG A 239 24.21 -6.99 3.95
N ARG A 240 23.48 -7.01 5.07
CA ARG A 240 22.90 -5.80 5.68
C ARG A 240 23.92 -4.71 6.00
N PRO A 241 25.13 -5.01 6.53
CA PRO A 241 26.14 -3.98 6.78
C PRO A 241 26.54 -3.22 5.52
N GLU A 242 26.66 -3.93 4.40
CA GLU A 242 26.97 -3.35 3.10
C GLU A 242 25.82 -2.50 2.55
N ALA A 243 24.58 -3.01 2.63
CA ALA A 243 23.40 -2.22 2.25
C ALA A 243 23.29 -0.94 3.09
N LEU A 244 23.58 -0.99 4.39
CA LEU A 244 23.61 0.18 5.26
C LEU A 244 24.70 1.17 4.87
N ALA A 245 25.89 0.72 4.49
CA ALA A 245 26.96 1.60 4.01
C ALA A 245 26.50 2.42 2.81
N ILE A 246 25.91 1.76 1.80
CA ILE A 246 25.38 2.43 0.60
C ILE A 246 24.24 3.40 0.97
N LEU A 247 23.32 2.99 1.85
CA LEU A 247 22.22 3.86 2.27
C LEU A 247 22.69 5.11 3.02
N ARG A 248 23.76 5.00 3.84
CA ARG A 248 24.36 6.15 4.54
C ARG A 248 24.92 7.18 3.56
N GLU A 249 25.60 6.73 2.52
CA GLU A 249 26.09 7.61 1.45
C GLU A 249 24.90 8.31 0.76
N LEU A 250 23.83 7.58 0.46
CA LEU A 250 22.63 8.13 -0.18
C LEU A 250 21.86 9.12 0.70
N CYS A 251 22.03 9.10 2.02
CA CYS A 251 21.51 10.12 2.93
C CYS A 251 22.14 11.51 2.69
N ALA A 252 23.28 11.61 1.99
CA ALA A 252 23.89 12.89 1.62
C ALA A 252 23.26 13.53 0.37
N THR A 253 22.30 12.88 -0.30
CA THR A 253 21.65 13.41 -1.51
C THR A 253 21.06 14.80 -1.28
N GLU A 254 21.22 15.71 -2.25
CA GLU A 254 20.71 17.09 -2.18
C GLU A 254 19.18 17.16 -2.10
N ASN A 255 18.48 16.35 -2.90
CA ASN A 255 17.03 16.31 -2.91
C ASN A 255 16.48 15.80 -1.56
N PRO A 256 15.74 16.63 -0.80
CA PRO A 256 15.28 16.27 0.54
C PRO A 256 14.35 15.06 0.60
N LEU A 257 13.54 14.82 -0.44
CA LEU A 257 12.65 13.66 -0.48
C LEU A 257 13.41 12.37 -0.80
N HIS A 258 14.48 12.45 -1.60
CA HIS A 258 15.34 11.30 -1.86
C HIS A 258 16.20 10.97 -0.62
N ARG A 259 16.70 12.01 0.06
CA ARG A 259 17.34 11.87 1.37
C ARG A 259 16.41 11.21 2.38
N LEU A 260 15.17 11.66 2.48
CA LEU A 260 14.18 11.04 3.38
C LEU A 260 13.96 9.56 3.03
N LEU A 261 13.83 9.23 1.75
CA LEU A 261 13.71 7.83 1.29
C LEU A 261 14.90 6.97 1.73
N ALA A 262 16.13 7.49 1.64
CA ALA A 262 17.32 6.78 2.12
C ALA A 262 17.28 6.58 3.65
N VAL A 263 16.93 7.63 4.40
CA VAL A 263 16.80 7.56 5.86
C VAL A 263 15.70 6.59 6.31
N GLU A 264 14.56 6.54 5.61
CA GLU A 264 13.49 5.55 5.85
C GLU A 264 13.99 4.12 5.59
N ALA A 265 14.80 3.91 4.55
CA ALA A 265 15.42 2.63 4.28
C ALA A 265 16.46 2.23 5.34
N VAL A 266 17.23 3.20 5.87
CA VAL A 266 18.08 2.97 7.06
C VAL A 266 17.23 2.58 8.25
N ALA A 267 16.12 3.29 8.52
CA ALA A 267 15.23 2.99 9.65
C ALA A 267 14.67 1.56 9.60
N ALA A 268 14.44 1.01 8.41
CA ALA A 268 13.95 -0.36 8.25
C ALA A 268 14.99 -1.43 8.64
N ILE A 269 16.29 -1.11 8.63
CA ILE A 269 17.39 -2.03 8.96
C ILE A 269 17.98 -1.72 10.35
N ALA A 270 18.16 -0.44 10.65
CA ALA A 270 18.75 0.12 11.86
C ALA A 270 17.91 1.30 12.40
N PRO A 271 16.78 1.02 13.08
CA PRO A 271 15.81 2.04 13.51
C PRO A 271 16.40 3.19 14.34
N LEU A 272 17.36 2.89 15.23
CA LEU A 272 17.98 3.89 16.11
C LEU A 272 18.88 4.87 15.35
N GLU A 273 19.55 4.41 14.29
CA GLU A 273 20.47 5.23 13.49
C GLU A 273 19.73 6.32 12.72
N ALA A 274 18.52 6.02 12.24
CA ALA A 274 17.70 6.96 11.47
C ALA A 274 17.05 8.08 12.33
N THR A 275 17.00 7.94 13.65
CA THR A 275 16.30 8.88 14.54
C THR A 275 16.86 10.30 14.45
N ASN A 276 18.18 10.45 14.53
CA ASN A 276 18.81 11.77 14.51
C ASN A 276 18.67 12.47 13.14
N PRO A 277 18.93 11.81 12.00
CA PRO A 277 18.64 12.37 10.69
C PRO A 277 17.16 12.78 10.51
N LEU A 278 16.21 11.94 10.90
CA LEU A 278 14.77 12.28 10.81
C LEU A 278 14.42 13.49 11.67
N ARG A 279 14.96 13.58 12.89
CA ARG A 279 14.78 14.73 13.78
C ARG A 279 15.38 16.00 13.20
N ALA A 280 16.58 15.93 12.61
CA ALA A 280 17.23 17.06 11.96
C ALA A 280 16.37 17.59 10.80
N MET A 281 15.95 16.71 9.88
CA MET A 281 15.10 17.09 8.75
C MET A 281 13.73 17.65 9.18
N THR A 282 13.17 17.17 10.28
CA THR A 282 11.91 17.68 10.84
C THR A 282 12.06 19.14 11.30
N ARG A 283 13.22 19.49 11.87
CA ARG A 283 13.49 20.82 12.46
C ARG A 283 14.07 21.82 11.46
N ASP A 284 14.60 21.36 10.34
CA ASP A 284 15.22 22.21 9.34
C ASP A 284 14.18 23.05 8.58
N ARG A 285 14.14 24.35 8.90
CA ARG A 285 13.24 25.33 8.26
C ARG A 285 13.66 25.70 6.84
N GLY A 286 14.88 25.35 6.42
CA GLY A 286 15.33 25.50 5.04
C GLY A 286 14.73 24.45 4.10
N LEU A 287 14.20 23.35 4.64
CA LEU A 287 13.56 22.31 3.84
C LEU A 287 12.12 22.67 3.44
N PRO A 288 11.64 22.17 2.28
CA PRO A 288 10.24 22.33 1.90
C PRO A 288 9.29 21.79 2.98
N PRO A 289 8.15 22.46 3.25
CA PRO A 289 7.16 22.05 4.25
C PRO A 289 6.71 20.59 4.14
N VAL A 290 6.56 20.08 2.92
CA VAL A 290 6.18 18.68 2.68
C VAL A 290 7.28 17.70 3.11
N ALA A 291 8.56 18.04 2.89
CA ALA A 291 9.67 17.20 3.33
C ALA A 291 9.71 17.14 4.86
N ARG A 292 9.59 18.30 5.53
CA ARG A 292 9.53 18.39 7.00
C ARG A 292 8.37 17.61 7.59
N LEU A 293 7.17 17.74 7.01
CA LEU A 293 5.98 16.98 7.42
C LEU A 293 6.21 15.47 7.29
N ARG A 294 6.74 15.00 6.15
CA ARG A 294 7.00 13.57 5.93
C ARG A 294 8.12 13.04 6.83
N SER A 295 9.15 13.83 7.11
CA SER A 295 10.19 13.49 8.09
C SER A 295 9.61 13.35 9.50
N ALA A 296 8.69 14.23 9.89
CA ALA A 296 7.99 14.17 11.17
C ALA A 296 7.14 12.89 11.29
N GLU A 297 6.44 12.51 10.22
CA GLU A 297 5.67 11.25 10.14
C GLU A 297 6.58 10.03 10.26
N ALA A 298 7.68 9.99 9.51
CA ALA A 298 8.66 8.92 9.58
C ALA A 298 9.30 8.82 10.98
N LEU A 299 9.58 9.96 11.62
CA LEU A 299 10.12 10.02 12.99
C LEU A 299 9.15 9.38 14.00
N VAL A 300 7.87 9.75 13.96
CA VAL A 300 6.83 9.21 14.88
C VAL A 300 6.54 7.74 14.58
N ALA A 301 6.60 7.32 13.31
CA ALA A 301 6.42 5.94 12.91
C ALA A 301 7.57 5.04 13.40
N ASN A 302 8.80 5.55 13.40
CA ASN A 302 9.99 4.85 13.89
C ASN A 302 10.01 4.79 15.42
N HIS A 303 9.75 5.92 16.10
CA HIS A 303 9.76 5.99 17.58
C HIS A 303 8.61 6.86 18.10
N ARG A 304 7.59 6.23 18.71
CA ARG A 304 6.39 6.93 19.22
C ARG A 304 6.68 7.99 20.27
N GLU A 305 7.79 7.88 20.99
CA GLU A 305 8.21 8.85 22.02
C GLU A 305 8.74 10.16 21.39
N GLN A 306 9.03 10.16 20.09
CA GLN A 306 9.54 11.34 19.36
C GLN A 306 8.42 12.26 18.84
N ARG A 307 7.23 12.20 19.44
CA ARG A 307 6.07 13.03 19.06
C ARG A 307 6.30 14.51 19.29
N GLU A 308 6.94 14.90 20.41
CA GLU A 308 7.12 16.30 20.76
C GLU A 308 7.91 17.11 19.70
N PRO A 309 9.09 16.67 19.21
CA PRO A 309 9.78 17.34 18.11
C PRO A 309 8.97 17.39 16.81
N ALA A 310 8.16 16.36 16.54
CA ALA A 310 7.34 16.27 15.34
C ALA A 310 6.15 17.25 15.36
N VAL A 311 5.56 17.47 16.53
CA VAL A 311 4.40 18.36 16.73
C VAL A 311 4.69 19.80 16.29
N ILE A 312 5.88 20.34 16.57
CA ILE A 312 6.24 21.71 16.19
C ILE A 312 6.24 21.88 14.67
N ALA A 313 6.91 20.99 13.95
CA ALA A 313 6.98 21.05 12.49
C ALA A 313 5.60 20.88 11.85
N VAL A 314 4.81 19.93 12.35
CA VAL A 314 3.44 19.71 11.86
C VAL A 314 2.54 20.90 12.14
N ARG A 315 2.67 21.57 13.30
CA ARG A 315 1.91 22.79 13.61
C ARG A 315 2.22 23.91 12.62
N GLU A 316 3.50 24.18 12.37
CA GLU A 316 3.90 25.20 11.38
C GLU A 316 3.27 24.92 10.00
N VAL A 317 3.28 23.66 9.55
CA VAL A 317 2.69 23.26 8.27
C VAL A 317 1.16 23.35 8.26
N ALA A 318 0.48 23.00 9.36
CA ALA A 318 -0.98 23.03 9.42
C ALA A 318 -1.54 24.46 9.31
N PHE A 319 -0.90 25.40 10.00
CA PHE A 319 -1.35 26.79 10.11
C PHE A 319 -0.76 27.74 9.05
N ASP A 320 0.12 27.27 8.17
CA ASP A 320 0.60 28.08 7.04
C ASP A 320 -0.48 28.18 5.95
N GLU A 321 -1.10 29.35 5.83
CA GLU A 321 -2.18 29.62 4.89
C GLU A 321 -1.75 29.61 3.42
N ARG A 322 -0.44 29.71 3.15
CA ARG A 322 0.10 29.70 1.78
C ARG A 322 0.18 28.29 1.20
N LEU A 323 0.07 27.26 2.04
CA LEU A 323 0.19 25.87 1.62
C LEU A 323 -1.10 25.30 1.06
N PRO A 324 -1.02 24.33 0.14
CA PRO A 324 -2.20 23.64 -0.37
C PRO A 324 -3.04 23.01 0.74
N GLN A 325 -4.36 23.15 0.64
CA GLN A 325 -5.34 22.66 1.61
C GLN A 325 -5.10 21.19 2.01
N HIS A 326 -4.81 20.30 1.05
CA HIS A 326 -4.58 18.87 1.35
C HIS A 326 -3.33 18.62 2.23
N VAL A 327 -2.29 19.45 2.11
CA VAL A 327 -1.08 19.37 2.97
C VAL A 327 -1.43 19.84 4.38
N ARG A 328 -2.14 20.96 4.49
CA ARG A 328 -2.60 21.51 5.77
C ARG A 328 -3.55 20.57 6.51
N VAL A 329 -4.50 19.94 5.80
CA VAL A 329 -5.40 18.92 6.36
C VAL A 329 -4.62 17.72 6.88
N ARG A 330 -3.62 17.23 6.13
CA ARG A 330 -2.77 16.12 6.57
C ARG A 330 -1.99 16.49 7.84
N ALA A 331 -1.41 17.69 7.87
CA ALA A 331 -0.70 18.19 9.04
C ALA A 331 -1.65 18.38 10.25
N ALA A 332 -2.80 19.01 10.08
CA ALA A 332 -3.77 19.21 11.16
C ALA A 332 -4.28 17.89 11.75
N ARG A 333 -4.49 16.84 10.92
CA ARG A 333 -4.81 15.49 11.42
C ARG A 333 -3.70 14.91 12.29
N ASN A 334 -2.44 15.02 11.85
CA ASN A 334 -1.30 14.57 12.63
C ASN A 334 -1.19 15.36 13.94
N LEU A 335 -1.40 16.68 13.90
CA LEU A 335 -1.36 17.56 15.08
C LEU A 335 -2.41 17.17 16.12
N ALA A 336 -3.67 16.96 15.69
CA ALA A 336 -4.75 16.54 16.57
C ALA A 336 -4.48 15.21 17.29
N ARG A 337 -3.74 14.31 16.63
CA ARG A 337 -3.40 12.98 17.17
C ARG A 337 -2.18 12.98 18.05
N TRP A 338 -1.18 13.79 17.72
CA TRP A 338 0.13 13.72 18.35
C TRP A 338 0.27 14.67 19.54
N SER A 339 -0.56 15.72 19.61
CA SER A 339 -0.50 16.73 20.67
C SER A 339 -1.84 16.85 21.38
N GLU A 340 -1.83 16.73 22.69
CA GLU A 340 -3.00 17.05 23.52
C GLU A 340 -3.24 18.56 23.57
N VAL A 341 -2.16 19.33 23.67
CA VAL A 341 -2.17 20.79 23.79
C VAL A 341 -2.78 21.46 22.56
N PHE A 342 -2.43 20.99 21.35
CA PHE A 342 -2.93 21.57 20.09
C PHE A 342 -4.13 20.83 19.51
N ARG A 343 -4.72 19.89 20.25
CA ARG A 343 -5.79 19.01 19.73
C ARG A 343 -7.01 19.80 19.26
N ASP A 344 -7.51 20.69 20.11
CA ASP A 344 -8.75 21.42 19.81
C ASP A 344 -8.55 22.46 18.72
N ASP A 345 -7.40 23.15 18.70
CA ASP A 345 -7.03 24.08 17.64
C ASP A 345 -6.95 23.37 16.28
N ALA A 346 -6.33 22.19 16.25
CA ALA A 346 -6.22 21.38 15.05
C ALA A 346 -7.59 20.86 14.57
N ARG A 347 -8.47 20.45 15.50
CA ARG A 347 -9.84 20.03 15.18
C ARG A 347 -10.67 21.18 14.60
N ARG A 348 -10.59 22.39 15.19
CA ARG A 348 -11.25 23.59 14.65
C ARG A 348 -10.75 23.91 13.24
N LEU A 349 -9.43 23.87 13.03
CA LEU A 349 -8.84 24.07 11.71
C LEU A 349 -9.34 23.03 10.70
N LEU A 350 -9.47 21.77 11.09
CA LEU A 350 -10.00 20.71 10.22
C LEU A 350 -11.45 20.97 9.81
N CYS A 351 -12.31 21.44 10.71
CA CYS A 351 -13.69 21.82 10.34
C CYS A 351 -13.67 22.91 9.26
N THR A 352 -12.92 24.00 9.46
CA THR A 352 -12.82 25.09 8.48
C THR A 352 -12.25 24.62 7.14
N LEU A 353 -11.26 23.73 7.15
CA LEU A 353 -10.62 23.22 5.93
C LEU A 353 -11.42 22.13 5.23
N LEU A 354 -12.45 21.53 5.83
CA LEU A 354 -13.26 20.47 5.18
C LEU A 354 -14.63 20.98 4.72
N GLU A 355 -15.05 22.16 5.17
CA GLU A 355 -16.27 22.85 4.74
C GLU A 355 -16.09 23.68 3.45
N ARG A 356 -14.84 23.94 3.06
CA ARG A 356 -14.45 24.60 1.79
C ARG A 356 -14.06 23.55 0.75
#